data_AF-A0A950X4A1-F1
#
_entry.id   AF-A0A950X4A1-F1
#
_cell.length_a   1.000
_cell.length_b   1.000
_cell.length_c   1.000
_cell.angle_alpha   90.00
_cell.angle_beta   90.00
_cell.angle_gamma   90.00
#
_symmetry.space_group_name_H-M   'P 1'
#
loop_
_entity.id
_entity.type
_entity.pdbx_description
1 polymer ?
#
loop_
_entity_poly.entity_id
_entity_poly.type
_entity_poly.pdbx_seq_one_letter_code
_entity_poly.pdbx_strand_id
1 'polypeptide(L)'
;MSPVSDSSTLQLTTNELSCEFETATGFLRKIMHGDIEIVRAIYGAVRDQNWNTVEPQVSIRRLRAQGNRFSLQFDIQCSSAGIEFCWSGSIEGEGGRLAFSFAGEAMSTFRRNRIGLCILHPIHGCAGSSCMIQDINGEWANSSFPEQIAPHQPFKNLRGFRWWPGPGVQAELSFDGEIFETEDQRNWTDASFKTYCTPLAKPYPVLIEAGTVVDQEVILQVSSEHRILAIDQKIAEIDLESDFDAPIPPVGLSVASHGEALSEIELAHLRRLHLNHLRVDLCLGQRHWRAKYEIAAEQAATIGAGLQVALFLTDNARQELKDFRETVDSKIIRSCLVFHERESSTSEQWLKTAKELLDGL
;
A
#
# COMPACT_ATOMS: atom_id res chain seq x y z
N MET A 1 6.99 22.45 12.44
CA MET A 1 5.75 22.07 13.15
C MET A 1 4.59 22.51 12.28
N SER A 2 4.12 21.63 11.41
CA SER A 2 2.86 21.85 10.68
C SER A 2 1.71 21.77 11.68
N PRO A 3 0.68 22.61 11.59
CA PRO A 3 -0.49 22.46 12.44
C PRO A 3 -1.14 21.12 12.07
N VAL A 4 -1.30 20.25 13.06
CA VAL A 4 -2.24 19.12 12.98
C VAL A 4 -3.58 19.77 12.65
N SER A 5 -4.04 19.63 11.42
CA SER A 5 -5.39 20.03 11.06
C SER A 5 -6.31 19.15 11.89
N ASP A 6 -7.09 19.75 12.79
CA ASP A 6 -8.17 19.07 13.49
C ASP A 6 -9.13 18.50 12.44
N SER A 7 -8.94 17.22 12.08
CA SER A 7 -9.82 16.54 11.15
C SER A 7 -11.11 16.22 11.89
N SER A 8 -12.14 17.05 11.72
CA SER A 8 -13.46 16.71 12.22
C SER A 8 -14.01 15.48 11.48
N THR A 9 -14.52 14.51 12.22
CA THR A 9 -15.22 13.34 11.67
C THR A 9 -16.73 13.49 11.88
N LEU A 10 -17.52 13.22 10.85
CA LEU A 10 -18.98 13.12 10.96
C LEU A 10 -19.37 11.66 11.18
N GLN A 11 -20.16 11.39 12.21
CA GLN A 11 -20.71 10.06 12.46
C GLN A 11 -21.99 9.88 11.62
N LEU A 12 -22.04 8.80 10.85
CA LEU A 12 -23.18 8.43 9.99
C LEU A 12 -23.67 7.05 10.41
N THR A 13 -24.95 6.93 10.71
CA THR A 13 -25.51 5.71 11.30
C THR A 13 -26.87 5.36 10.71
N THR A 14 -27.09 4.07 10.50
CA THR A 14 -28.40 3.43 10.38
C THR A 14 -28.60 2.50 11.58
N ASN A 15 -29.69 1.73 11.62
CA ASN A 15 -29.89 0.69 12.63
C ASN A 15 -28.97 -0.52 12.42
N GLU A 16 -28.32 -0.65 11.26
CA GLU A 16 -27.47 -1.78 10.91
C GLU A 16 -26.02 -1.38 10.61
N LEU A 17 -25.75 -0.11 10.30
CA LEU A 17 -24.42 0.36 9.93
C LEU A 17 -24.02 1.58 10.76
N SER A 18 -22.75 1.67 11.10
CA SER A 18 -22.12 2.91 11.56
C SER A 18 -20.84 3.16 10.79
N CYS A 19 -20.56 4.42 10.46
CA CYS A 19 -19.35 4.82 9.75
C CYS A 19 -18.95 6.26 10.07
N GLU A 20 -17.68 6.58 9.81
CA GLU A 20 -17.06 7.87 10.10
C GLU A 20 -16.66 8.56 8.80
N PHE A 21 -17.22 9.73 8.50
CA PHE A 21 -16.79 10.53 7.36
C PHE A 21 -15.74 11.56 7.78
N GLU A 22 -14.52 11.46 7.23
CA GLU A 22 -13.44 12.40 7.47
C GLU A 22 -13.60 13.66 6.60
N THR A 23 -13.95 14.80 7.20
CA THR A 23 -14.19 16.02 6.44
C THR A 23 -12.93 16.62 5.84
N ALA A 24 -11.74 16.20 6.27
CA ALA A 24 -10.47 16.66 5.70
C ALA A 24 -10.12 15.95 4.39
N THR A 25 -10.54 14.68 4.24
CA THR A 25 -10.06 13.80 3.15
C THR A 25 -11.19 13.28 2.24
N GLY A 26 -12.44 13.29 2.73
CA GLY A 26 -13.57 12.68 2.04
C GLY A 26 -13.65 11.16 2.22
N PHE A 27 -12.85 10.59 3.13
CA PHE A 27 -12.88 9.15 3.40
C PHE A 27 -14.11 8.80 4.23
N LEU A 28 -14.82 7.76 3.82
CA LEU A 28 -15.78 7.08 4.68
C LEU A 28 -15.09 5.88 5.33
N ARG A 29 -14.85 5.93 6.63
CA ARG A 29 -14.08 4.95 7.39
C ARG A 29 -14.94 4.10 8.30
N LYS A 30 -14.36 2.97 8.72
CA LYS A 30 -14.88 2.07 9.76
C LYS A 30 -16.36 1.78 9.53
N ILE A 31 -16.69 1.22 8.38
CA ILE A 31 -18.07 0.82 8.10
C ILE A 31 -18.32 -0.47 8.86
N MET A 32 -19.01 -0.35 9.99
CA MET A 32 -19.26 -1.42 10.95
C MET A 32 -20.70 -1.95 10.83
N HIS A 33 -20.90 -3.22 11.13
CA HIS A 33 -22.19 -3.81 11.46
C HIS A 33 -22.12 -4.39 12.88
N GLY A 34 -22.68 -3.69 13.86
CA GLY A 34 -22.37 -3.95 15.27
C GLY A 34 -20.87 -3.76 15.53
N ASP A 35 -20.20 -4.77 16.07
CA ASP A 35 -18.75 -4.74 16.33
C ASP A 35 -17.91 -5.30 15.18
N ILE A 36 -18.53 -5.78 14.10
CA ILE A 36 -17.82 -6.37 12.97
C ILE A 36 -17.49 -5.25 11.98
N GLU A 37 -16.20 -5.03 11.75
CA GLU A 37 -15.73 -4.15 10.69
C GLU A 37 -15.94 -4.82 9.34
N ILE A 38 -16.83 -4.23 8.53
CA ILE A 38 -17.16 -4.75 7.20
C ILE A 38 -16.17 -4.21 6.18
N VAL A 39 -16.00 -2.88 6.16
CA VAL A 39 -15.11 -2.17 5.25
C VAL A 39 -14.33 -1.12 6.04
N ARG A 40 -13.01 -1.12 5.90
CA ARG A 40 -12.10 -0.18 6.58
C ARG A 40 -12.24 1.23 6.05
N ALA A 41 -12.33 1.40 4.73
CA ALA A 41 -12.62 2.68 4.11
C ALA A 41 -13.20 2.57 2.68
N ILE A 42 -14.01 3.53 2.28
CA ILE A 42 -14.36 3.83 0.87
C ILE A 42 -13.96 5.29 0.61
N TYR A 43 -13.22 5.55 -0.47
CA TYR A 43 -12.73 6.90 -0.78
C TYR A 43 -12.42 7.09 -2.27
N GLY A 44 -12.49 8.34 -2.74
CA GLY A 44 -12.05 8.72 -4.09
C GLY A 44 -10.57 9.11 -4.12
N ALA A 45 -9.83 8.70 -5.15
CA ALA A 45 -8.39 8.95 -5.27
C ALA A 45 -8.00 9.72 -6.54
N VAL A 46 -7.50 10.94 -6.33
CA VAL A 46 -6.68 11.83 -7.18
C VAL A 46 -5.22 11.43 -7.44
N ARG A 47 -4.78 10.56 -8.38
CA ARG A 47 -3.33 10.25 -8.53
C ARG A 47 -2.68 10.68 -9.84
N ASP A 48 -1.60 11.46 -9.70
CA ASP A 48 -0.77 11.93 -10.80
C ASP A 48 0.08 10.82 -11.44
N GLN A 49 0.87 11.19 -12.45
CA GLN A 49 1.78 10.28 -13.16
C GLN A 49 2.89 9.66 -12.30
N ASN A 50 3.16 10.21 -11.12
CA ASN A 50 4.18 9.77 -10.19
C ASN A 50 3.59 9.00 -8.99
N TRP A 51 2.29 8.65 -9.05
CA TRP A 51 1.54 8.02 -7.96
C TRP A 51 1.30 8.90 -6.72
N ASN A 52 1.62 10.20 -6.78
CA ASN A 52 1.27 11.11 -5.71
C ASN A 52 -0.24 11.26 -5.65
N THR A 53 -0.79 11.28 -4.44
CA THR A 53 -2.20 11.61 -4.23
C THR A 53 -2.32 13.14 -4.16
N VAL A 54 -3.08 13.73 -5.07
CA VAL A 54 -3.44 15.15 -5.08
C VAL A 54 -4.36 15.39 -3.89
N GLU A 55 -3.97 16.35 -3.04
CA GLU A 55 -4.67 16.64 -1.80
C GLU A 55 -6.09 17.15 -2.09
N PRO A 56 -7.13 16.54 -1.49
CA PRO A 56 -8.51 16.96 -1.69
C PRO A 56 -8.86 18.15 -0.79
N GLN A 57 -9.66 19.08 -1.31
CA GLN A 57 -10.35 20.10 -0.53
C GLN A 57 -11.84 19.78 -0.51
N VAL A 58 -12.36 19.39 0.65
CA VAL A 58 -13.75 18.91 0.80
C VAL A 58 -14.67 20.05 1.23
N SER A 59 -15.83 20.16 0.59
CA SER A 59 -16.90 21.08 0.95
C SER A 59 -18.21 20.32 1.15
N ILE A 60 -18.69 20.22 2.39
CA ILE A 60 -19.98 19.60 2.68
C ILE A 60 -21.11 20.48 2.12
N ARG A 61 -21.95 19.91 1.26
CA ARG A 61 -23.12 20.58 0.69
C ARG A 61 -24.36 20.39 1.55
N ARG A 62 -24.60 19.15 1.97
CA ARG A 62 -25.82 18.78 2.69
C ARG A 62 -25.61 17.50 3.47
N LEU A 63 -26.08 17.48 4.71
CA LEU A 63 -26.26 16.24 5.49
C LEU A 63 -27.72 16.16 5.93
N ARG A 64 -28.34 15.01 5.71
CA ARG A 64 -29.65 14.65 6.25
C ARG A 64 -29.54 13.30 6.94
N ALA A 65 -29.96 13.22 8.20
CA ALA A 65 -30.05 11.97 8.94
C ALA A 65 -31.42 11.92 9.61
N GLN A 66 -32.20 10.86 9.36
CA GLN A 66 -33.52 10.71 9.95
C GLN A 66 -33.89 9.23 10.07
N GLY A 67 -34.10 8.76 11.30
CA GLY A 67 -34.48 7.37 11.54
C GLY A 67 -33.41 6.40 11.03
N ASN A 68 -33.80 5.46 10.17
CA ASN A 68 -32.92 4.40 9.65
C ASN A 68 -32.19 4.79 8.35
N ARG A 69 -32.03 6.08 8.06
CA ARG A 69 -31.38 6.55 6.83
C ARG A 69 -30.55 7.81 7.03
N PHE A 70 -29.50 7.96 6.22
CA PHE A 70 -28.77 9.20 6.06
C PHE A 70 -28.41 9.45 4.58
N SER A 71 -28.18 10.72 4.25
CA SER A 71 -27.67 11.16 2.95
C SER A 71 -26.69 12.32 3.18
N LEU A 72 -25.47 12.16 2.69
CA LEU A 72 -24.41 13.15 2.73
C LEU A 72 -24.02 13.51 1.30
N GLN A 73 -24.02 14.80 0.97
CA GLN A 73 -23.57 15.35 -0.29
C GLN A 73 -22.41 16.31 -0.04
N PHE A 74 -21.34 16.20 -0.81
CA PHE A 74 -20.15 17.03 -0.69
C PHE A 74 -19.46 17.17 -2.04
N ASP A 75 -18.66 18.22 -2.18
CA ASP A 75 -17.81 18.42 -3.35
C ASP A 75 -16.34 18.34 -2.93
N ILE A 76 -15.50 17.86 -3.84
CA ILE A 76 -14.05 17.82 -3.67
C ILE A 76 -13.38 18.52 -4.83
N GLN A 77 -12.44 19.40 -4.50
CA GLN A 77 -11.48 19.97 -5.45
C GLN A 77 -10.11 19.38 -5.18
N CYS A 78 -9.52 18.73 -6.19
CA CYS A 78 -8.15 18.25 -6.18
C CYS A 78 -7.31 19.16 -7.07
N SER A 79 -6.41 19.94 -6.47
CA SER A 79 -5.53 20.86 -7.20
C SER A 79 -4.07 20.69 -6.81
N SER A 80 -3.21 20.57 -7.80
CA SER A 80 -1.75 20.58 -7.69
C SER A 80 -1.16 21.10 -9.01
N ALA A 81 0.14 21.38 -9.09
CA ALA A 81 0.77 22.02 -10.25
C ALA A 81 0.36 21.36 -11.60
N GLY A 82 -0.50 22.04 -12.36
CA GLY A 82 -1.01 21.58 -13.67
C GLY A 82 -2.18 20.59 -13.62
N ILE A 83 -2.64 20.20 -12.43
CA ILE A 83 -3.76 19.29 -12.19
C ILE A 83 -4.90 20.05 -11.54
N GLU A 84 -6.05 20.09 -12.21
CA GLU A 84 -7.31 20.52 -11.64
C GLU A 84 -8.37 19.46 -11.96
N PHE A 85 -8.91 18.84 -10.91
CA PHE A 85 -9.97 17.84 -11.01
C PHE A 85 -10.99 18.08 -9.90
N CYS A 86 -12.25 18.19 -10.27
CA CYS A 86 -13.35 18.44 -9.34
C CYS A 86 -14.32 17.26 -9.37
N TRP A 87 -14.90 16.89 -8.23
CA TRP A 87 -15.94 15.87 -8.21
C TRP A 87 -16.96 16.08 -7.10
N SER A 88 -18.18 15.63 -7.37
CA SER A 88 -19.28 15.57 -6.40
C SER A 88 -19.38 14.16 -5.84
N GLY A 89 -19.45 14.05 -4.53
CA GLY A 89 -19.68 12.81 -3.80
C GLY A 89 -21.06 12.77 -3.16
N SER A 90 -21.70 11.60 -3.21
CA SER A 90 -22.93 11.32 -2.48
C SER A 90 -22.77 10.02 -1.70
N ILE A 91 -23.16 10.02 -0.43
CA ILE A 91 -23.21 8.82 0.41
C ILE A 91 -24.62 8.67 0.95
N GLU A 92 -25.27 7.56 0.62
CA GLU A 92 -26.62 7.25 1.07
C GLU A 92 -26.62 5.95 1.85
N GLY A 93 -27.12 5.98 3.08
CA GLY A 93 -27.27 4.79 3.91
C GLY A 93 -28.73 4.56 4.27
N GLU A 94 -29.20 3.32 4.16
CA GLU A 94 -30.51 2.89 4.65
C GLU A 94 -30.48 1.43 5.10
N GLY A 95 -30.74 1.16 6.39
CA GLY A 95 -30.55 -0.18 6.96
C GLY A 95 -29.13 -0.71 6.69
N GLY A 96 -29.01 -1.95 6.21
CA GLY A 96 -27.73 -2.57 5.80
C GLY A 96 -27.18 -2.13 4.44
N ARG A 97 -27.83 -1.19 3.73
CA ARG A 97 -27.37 -0.70 2.42
C ARG A 97 -26.60 0.61 2.56
N LEU A 98 -25.49 0.74 1.85
CA LEU A 98 -24.72 1.98 1.69
C LEU A 98 -24.30 2.17 0.23
N ALA A 99 -24.61 3.30 -0.36
CA ALA A 99 -24.15 3.69 -1.69
C ALA A 99 -23.16 4.86 -1.58
N PHE A 100 -22.05 4.79 -2.32
CA PHE A 100 -21.06 5.86 -2.45
C PHE A 100 -20.86 6.15 -3.94
N SER A 101 -21.30 7.33 -4.36
CA SER A 101 -21.17 7.81 -5.74
C SER A 101 -20.02 8.81 -5.87
N PHE A 102 -19.32 8.76 -7.00
CA PHE A 102 -18.23 9.66 -7.40
C PHE A 102 -18.55 10.16 -8.81
N ALA A 103 -18.76 11.47 -8.97
CA ALA A 103 -19.02 12.08 -10.27
C ALA A 103 -18.06 13.25 -10.48
N GLY A 104 -17.05 13.07 -11.33
CA GLY A 104 -15.93 14.00 -11.47
C GLY A 104 -15.66 14.46 -12.89
N GLU A 105 -15.01 15.62 -13.02
CA GLU A 105 -14.60 16.23 -14.28
C GLU A 105 -13.16 16.75 -14.18
N ALA A 106 -12.36 16.49 -15.21
CA ALA A 106 -11.05 17.09 -15.37
C ALA A 106 -11.17 18.53 -15.84
N MET A 107 -10.74 19.49 -15.02
CA MET A 107 -10.76 20.92 -15.38
C MET A 107 -9.49 21.33 -16.13
N SER A 108 -8.42 20.54 -16.02
CA SER A 108 -7.19 20.68 -16.81
C SER A 108 -6.84 19.37 -17.52
N THR A 109 -5.99 19.47 -18.54
CA THR A 109 -5.40 18.30 -19.21
C THR A 109 -4.13 17.88 -18.46
N PHE A 110 -4.06 16.63 -17.98
CA PHE A 110 -2.89 16.13 -17.24
C PHE A 110 -2.71 14.61 -17.40
N ARG A 111 -1.61 14.08 -16.87
CA ARG A 111 -1.36 12.63 -16.84
C ARG A 111 -1.70 12.05 -15.47
N ARG A 112 -2.43 10.94 -15.47
CA ARG A 112 -2.86 10.23 -14.25
C ARG A 112 -2.39 8.78 -14.22
N ASN A 113 -2.20 8.27 -13.01
CA ASN A 113 -2.14 6.83 -12.77
C ASN A 113 -3.48 6.29 -12.23
N ARG A 114 -4.24 7.09 -11.47
CA ARG A 114 -5.54 6.68 -10.91
C ARG A 114 -6.48 7.85 -10.70
N ILE A 115 -7.73 7.68 -11.11
CA ILE A 115 -8.88 8.52 -10.74
C ILE A 115 -10.04 7.57 -10.49
N GLY A 116 -10.70 7.69 -9.34
CA GLY A 116 -11.89 6.90 -8.99
C GLY A 116 -11.88 6.35 -7.58
N LEU A 117 -12.87 5.49 -7.30
CA LEU A 117 -13.13 4.91 -5.99
C LEU A 117 -12.13 3.80 -5.63
N CYS A 118 -11.79 3.73 -4.34
CA CYS A 118 -10.99 2.70 -3.71
C CYS A 118 -11.72 2.22 -2.45
N ILE A 119 -11.63 0.91 -2.20
CA ILE A 119 -12.24 0.25 -1.04
C ILE A 119 -11.15 -0.49 -0.31
N LEU A 120 -11.06 -0.30 1.01
CA LEU A 120 -10.15 -1.01 1.90
C LEU A 120 -10.91 -2.07 2.69
N HIS A 121 -10.51 -3.32 2.56
CA HIS A 121 -11.03 -4.45 3.34
C HIS A 121 -10.11 -4.70 4.53
N PRO A 122 -10.63 -4.82 5.76
CA PRO A 122 -9.79 -5.11 6.92
C PRO A 122 -9.12 -6.48 6.79
N ILE A 123 -7.96 -6.68 7.41
CA ILE A 123 -7.35 -8.03 7.46
C ILE A 123 -8.17 -8.97 8.33
N HIS A 124 -8.63 -8.49 9.48
CA HIS A 124 -9.52 -9.26 10.35
C HIS A 124 -10.87 -9.49 9.66
N GLY A 125 -11.29 -10.76 9.55
CA GLY A 125 -12.51 -11.15 8.84
C GLY A 125 -12.34 -11.33 7.32
N CYS A 126 -11.19 -10.97 6.74
CA CYS A 126 -10.91 -11.22 5.32
C CYS A 126 -9.78 -12.23 5.12
N ALA A 127 -8.58 -12.05 5.68
CA ALA A 127 -7.44 -12.91 5.36
C ALA A 127 -7.75 -14.41 5.57
N GLY A 128 -7.49 -15.25 4.57
CA GLY A 128 -7.81 -16.68 4.57
C GLY A 128 -9.30 -17.03 4.43
N SER A 129 -10.20 -16.05 4.44
CA SER A 129 -11.65 -16.29 4.42
C SER A 129 -12.17 -16.52 3.00
N SER A 130 -13.21 -17.34 2.88
CA SER A 130 -13.90 -17.56 1.62
C SER A 130 -14.60 -16.29 1.12
N CYS A 131 -14.59 -16.10 -0.20
CA CYS A 131 -15.31 -15.03 -0.87
C CYS A 131 -15.89 -15.53 -2.19
N MET A 132 -16.73 -14.71 -2.81
CA MET A 132 -17.16 -14.90 -4.18
C MET A 132 -16.85 -13.62 -4.96
N ILE A 133 -16.39 -13.76 -6.19
CA ILE A 133 -16.15 -12.63 -7.10
C ILE A 133 -17.14 -12.72 -8.25
N GLN A 134 -17.70 -11.58 -8.64
CA GLN A 134 -18.48 -11.46 -9.85
C GLN A 134 -17.61 -10.82 -10.92
N ASP A 135 -17.44 -11.50 -12.04
CA ASP A 135 -16.64 -11.01 -13.16
C ASP A 135 -17.39 -9.93 -13.97
N ILE A 136 -16.72 -9.38 -14.99
CA ILE A 136 -17.31 -8.39 -15.91
C ILE A 136 -18.45 -8.92 -16.80
N ASN A 137 -18.63 -10.24 -16.88
CA ASN A 137 -19.73 -10.88 -17.60
C ASN A 137 -20.92 -11.17 -16.69
N GLY A 138 -20.79 -10.90 -15.38
CA GLY A 138 -21.81 -11.12 -14.37
C GLY A 138 -21.78 -12.51 -13.73
N GLU A 139 -20.79 -13.35 -14.07
CA GLU A 139 -20.66 -14.70 -13.53
C GLU A 139 -20.00 -14.67 -12.15
N TRP A 140 -20.60 -15.40 -11.20
CA TRP A 140 -20.07 -15.55 -9.85
C TRP A 140 -19.19 -16.78 -9.73
N ALA A 141 -17.99 -16.62 -9.15
CA ALA A 141 -17.07 -17.70 -8.86
C ALA A 141 -16.63 -17.68 -7.39
N ASN A 142 -16.49 -18.87 -6.80
CA ASN A 142 -15.93 -19.03 -5.45
C ASN A 142 -14.42 -18.75 -5.46
N SER A 143 -13.93 -18.10 -4.41
CA SER A 143 -12.51 -17.83 -4.19
C SER A 143 -12.22 -17.69 -2.70
N SER A 144 -11.01 -17.23 -2.36
CA SER A 144 -10.60 -16.95 -0.98
C SER A 144 -9.62 -15.80 -0.94
N PHE A 145 -9.74 -14.94 0.07
CA PHE A 145 -8.70 -13.98 0.39
C PHE A 145 -7.40 -14.70 0.74
N PRO A 146 -6.24 -14.22 0.23
CA PRO A 146 -4.96 -14.80 0.57
C PRO A 146 -4.68 -14.75 2.07
N GLU A 147 -4.38 -15.90 2.67
CA GLU A 147 -3.87 -15.94 4.05
C GLU A 147 -2.47 -15.33 4.11
N GLN A 148 -1.58 -15.82 3.24
CA GLN A 148 -0.23 -15.27 3.04
C GLN A 148 -0.26 -14.06 2.10
N ILE A 149 0.75 -13.19 2.20
CA ILE A 149 0.85 -11.99 1.37
C ILE A 149 0.94 -12.39 -0.10
N ALA A 150 -0.04 -11.96 -0.89
CA ALA A 150 -0.05 -12.21 -2.34
C ALA A 150 0.78 -11.13 -3.06
N PRO A 151 1.85 -11.47 -3.81
CA PRO A 151 2.69 -10.48 -4.50
C PRO A 151 2.02 -9.89 -5.76
N HIS A 152 0.82 -10.37 -6.12
CA HIS A 152 0.06 -9.96 -7.31
C HIS A 152 -1.40 -9.74 -6.93
N GLN A 153 -2.21 -9.12 -7.81
CA GLN A 153 -3.63 -8.90 -7.55
C GLN A 153 -4.37 -10.24 -7.37
N PRO A 154 -4.87 -10.58 -6.17
CA PRO A 154 -5.63 -11.81 -5.95
C PRO A 154 -6.93 -11.88 -6.75
N PHE A 155 -7.55 -10.73 -7.04
CA PHE A 155 -8.84 -10.66 -7.71
C PHE A 155 -8.81 -9.60 -8.81
N LYS A 156 -9.32 -9.93 -10.00
CA LYS A 156 -9.29 -9.08 -11.19
C LYS A 156 -10.64 -9.07 -11.87
N ASN A 157 -10.87 -8.09 -12.75
CA ASN A 157 -12.08 -7.98 -13.58
C ASN A 157 -13.39 -8.02 -12.77
N LEU A 158 -13.44 -7.25 -11.69
CA LEU A 158 -14.54 -7.28 -10.72
C LEU A 158 -15.69 -6.34 -11.12
N ARG A 159 -16.92 -6.86 -11.02
CA ARG A 159 -18.18 -6.10 -10.97
C ARG A 159 -18.96 -6.29 -9.67
N GLY A 160 -18.63 -7.34 -8.94
CA GLY A 160 -19.19 -7.61 -7.63
C GLY A 160 -18.23 -8.41 -6.77
N PHE A 161 -18.38 -8.30 -5.47
CA PHE A 161 -17.53 -8.96 -4.48
C PHE A 161 -18.33 -9.30 -3.24
N ARG A 162 -18.41 -10.58 -2.88
CA ARG A 162 -19.17 -11.06 -1.71
C ARG A 162 -18.25 -11.79 -0.73
N TRP A 163 -18.40 -11.53 0.56
CA TRP A 163 -17.60 -12.17 1.61
C TRP A 163 -18.36 -12.26 2.94
N TRP A 164 -17.77 -12.97 3.89
CA TRP A 164 -18.32 -13.19 5.22
C TRP A 164 -17.37 -12.65 6.28
N PRO A 165 -17.48 -11.35 6.63
CA PRO A 165 -16.53 -10.67 7.54
C PRO A 165 -16.62 -11.15 8.99
N GLY A 166 -17.69 -11.87 9.35
CA GLY A 166 -17.86 -12.47 10.66
C GLY A 166 -19.03 -13.44 10.69
N PRO A 167 -19.24 -14.14 11.83
CA PRO A 167 -20.26 -15.15 11.96
C PRO A 167 -21.66 -14.62 11.62
N GLY A 168 -22.33 -15.26 10.66
CA GLY A 168 -23.70 -14.91 10.26
C GLY A 168 -23.85 -13.56 9.55
N VAL A 169 -22.75 -12.89 9.17
CA VAL A 169 -22.76 -11.66 8.36
C VAL A 169 -22.29 -11.98 6.96
N GLN A 170 -23.05 -11.51 5.98
CA GLN A 170 -22.65 -11.45 4.59
C GLN A 170 -22.58 -9.99 4.15
N ALA A 171 -21.48 -9.64 3.48
CA ALA A 171 -21.30 -8.36 2.83
C ALA A 171 -21.13 -8.57 1.32
N GLU A 172 -21.73 -7.69 0.53
CA GLU A 172 -21.64 -7.68 -0.92
C GLU A 172 -21.37 -6.26 -1.40
N LEU A 173 -20.37 -6.10 -2.25
CA LEU A 173 -20.09 -4.89 -3.01
C LEU A 173 -20.54 -5.09 -4.45
N SER A 174 -21.19 -4.08 -5.03
CA SER A 174 -21.40 -3.93 -6.46
C SER A 174 -20.63 -2.72 -6.96
N PHE A 175 -20.02 -2.86 -8.13
CA PHE A 175 -19.16 -1.83 -8.73
C PHE A 175 -19.71 -1.37 -10.09
N ASP A 176 -19.88 -0.06 -10.24
CA ASP A 176 -20.25 0.55 -11.50
C ASP A 176 -19.29 1.67 -11.94
N GLY A 177 -19.26 1.94 -13.25
CA GLY A 177 -18.46 3.00 -13.86
C GLY A 177 -17.04 2.64 -14.27
N GLU A 178 -16.45 1.55 -13.75
CA GLU A 178 -15.14 1.04 -14.20
C GLU A 178 -14.95 -0.44 -13.83
N ILE A 179 -13.89 -1.07 -14.35
CA ILE A 179 -13.44 -2.40 -13.91
C ILE A 179 -12.59 -2.27 -12.66
N PHE A 180 -12.90 -3.05 -11.64
CA PHE A 180 -12.13 -3.08 -10.40
C PHE A 180 -11.22 -4.32 -10.32
N GLU A 181 -10.16 -4.21 -9.54
CA GLU A 181 -9.30 -5.32 -9.13
C GLU A 181 -8.85 -5.11 -7.69
N THR A 182 -8.35 -6.15 -7.04
CA THR A 182 -7.89 -6.09 -5.65
C THR A 182 -6.41 -6.38 -5.56
N GLU A 183 -5.68 -5.55 -4.81
CA GLU A 183 -4.31 -5.83 -4.36
C GLU A 183 -4.28 -6.19 -2.87
N ASP A 184 -3.25 -6.92 -2.49
CA ASP A 184 -2.89 -7.15 -1.10
C ASP A 184 -1.95 -6.02 -0.64
N GLN A 185 -2.46 -5.07 0.13
CA GLN A 185 -1.65 -3.92 0.54
C GLN A 185 -0.67 -4.24 1.68
N ARG A 186 -0.64 -5.47 2.18
CA ARG A 186 0.42 -5.92 3.09
C ARG A 186 1.80 -5.86 2.42
N ASN A 187 1.86 -5.91 1.08
CA ASN A 187 3.09 -5.60 0.32
C ASN A 187 3.60 -4.17 0.54
N TRP A 188 2.72 -3.25 0.93
CA TRP A 188 2.98 -1.84 1.19
C TRP A 188 2.88 -1.49 2.67
N THR A 189 2.98 -2.49 3.56
CA THR A 189 2.87 -2.37 5.03
C THR A 189 1.51 -1.91 5.56
N ASP A 190 0.49 -1.79 4.70
CA ASP A 190 -0.88 -1.52 5.13
C ASP A 190 -1.57 -2.82 5.56
N ALA A 191 -2.26 -2.79 6.69
CA ALA A 191 -3.05 -3.92 7.19
C ALA A 191 -4.45 -3.98 6.54
N SER A 192 -4.49 -4.08 5.20
CA SER A 192 -5.72 -4.21 4.41
C SER A 192 -5.52 -4.89 3.05
N PHE A 193 -6.61 -5.39 2.46
CA PHE A 193 -6.71 -5.55 1.01
C PHE A 193 -7.34 -4.30 0.41
N LYS A 194 -6.99 -3.97 -0.83
CA LYS A 194 -7.58 -2.81 -1.51
C LYS A 194 -8.15 -3.17 -2.85
N THR A 195 -9.44 -2.94 -3.00
CA THR A 195 -10.12 -2.98 -4.29
C THR A 195 -10.11 -1.58 -4.91
N TYR A 196 -9.68 -1.46 -6.16
CA TYR A 196 -9.53 -0.18 -6.84
C TYR A 196 -9.79 -0.29 -8.34
N CYS A 197 -10.02 0.85 -8.95
CA CYS A 197 -9.93 1.07 -10.39
C CYS A 197 -8.81 2.10 -10.68
N THR A 198 -8.31 2.25 -11.90
CA THR A 198 -8.39 1.37 -13.06
C THR A 198 -7.37 0.22 -12.91
N PRO A 199 -7.56 -0.97 -13.53
CA PRO A 199 -6.64 -2.10 -13.38
C PRO A 199 -5.20 -1.78 -13.80
N LEU A 200 -4.21 -2.27 -13.05
CA LEU A 200 -2.77 -2.05 -13.27
C LEU A 200 -2.26 -2.69 -14.56
N ALA A 201 -3.01 -3.62 -15.15
CA ALA A 201 -2.66 -4.17 -16.46
C ALA A 201 -2.92 -3.18 -17.61
N LYS A 202 -3.77 -2.15 -17.41
CA LYS A 202 -3.96 -1.10 -18.42
C LYS A 202 -2.73 -0.17 -18.45
N PRO A 203 -2.41 0.48 -19.59
CA PRO A 203 -1.29 1.42 -19.66
C PRO A 203 -1.41 2.53 -18.62
N TYR A 204 -0.29 2.95 -18.03
CA TYR A 204 -0.17 4.13 -17.17
C TYR A 204 1.25 4.71 -17.26
N PRO A 205 1.44 6.03 -17.06
CA PRO A 205 0.39 7.04 -16.92
C PRO A 205 -0.38 7.27 -18.23
N VAL A 206 -1.66 7.65 -18.12
CA VAL A 206 -2.51 8.02 -19.27
C VAL A 206 -2.87 9.51 -19.24
N LEU A 207 -2.98 10.12 -20.41
CA LEU A 207 -3.47 11.49 -20.54
C LEU A 207 -4.99 11.52 -20.30
N ILE A 208 -5.45 12.46 -19.49
CA ILE A 208 -6.86 12.85 -19.36
C ILE A 208 -6.99 14.28 -19.88
N GLU A 209 -7.93 14.51 -20.80
CA GLU A 209 -8.17 15.84 -21.38
C GLU A 209 -9.15 16.63 -20.51
N ALA A 210 -9.01 17.96 -20.48
CA ALA A 210 -9.99 18.83 -19.87
C ALA A 210 -11.40 18.56 -20.45
N GLY A 211 -12.41 18.52 -19.58
CA GLY A 211 -13.79 18.12 -19.89
C GLY A 211 -14.05 16.61 -19.84
N THR A 212 -13.03 15.77 -19.56
CA THR A 212 -13.27 14.33 -19.37
C THR A 212 -14.03 14.09 -18.07
N VAL A 213 -15.15 13.40 -18.17
CA VAL A 213 -16.00 13.00 -17.04
C VAL A 213 -15.65 11.59 -16.56
N VAL A 214 -15.69 11.37 -15.24
CA VAL A 214 -15.51 10.07 -14.59
C VAL A 214 -16.64 9.88 -13.58
N ASP A 215 -17.52 8.92 -13.85
CA ASP A 215 -18.65 8.56 -12.99
C ASP A 215 -18.51 7.12 -12.49
N GLN A 216 -18.66 6.92 -11.19
CA GLN A 216 -18.53 5.62 -10.55
C GLN A 216 -19.47 5.51 -9.34
N GLU A 217 -19.89 4.29 -9.05
CA GLU A 217 -20.65 3.99 -7.85
C GLU A 217 -20.21 2.67 -7.24
N VAL A 218 -20.16 2.67 -5.91
CA VAL A 218 -19.98 1.47 -5.10
C VAL A 218 -21.19 1.33 -4.21
N ILE A 219 -21.84 0.17 -4.27
CA ILE A 219 -22.94 -0.18 -3.37
C ILE A 219 -22.45 -1.30 -2.46
N LEU A 220 -22.50 -1.08 -1.16
CA LEU A 220 -22.36 -2.09 -0.13
C LEU A 220 -23.74 -2.52 0.34
N GLN A 221 -23.99 -3.83 0.33
CA GLN A 221 -25.13 -4.45 0.99
C GLN A 221 -24.63 -5.39 2.08
N VAL A 222 -25.09 -5.16 3.30
CA VAL A 222 -24.86 -6.05 4.45
C VAL A 222 -26.16 -6.73 4.80
N SER A 223 -26.07 -8.02 5.14
CA SER A 223 -27.18 -8.81 5.67
C SER A 223 -26.67 -9.72 6.78
N SER A 224 -27.51 -9.95 7.79
CA SER A 224 -27.20 -10.84 8.89
C SER A 224 -28.39 -11.74 9.24
N GLU A 225 -28.11 -13.00 9.55
CA GLU A 225 -29.15 -13.99 9.90
C GLU A 225 -29.73 -13.75 11.30
N HIS A 226 -29.01 -13.02 12.16
CA HIS A 226 -29.41 -12.63 13.51
C HIS A 226 -28.94 -11.22 13.85
N ARG A 227 -29.66 -10.50 14.73
CA ARG A 227 -29.12 -9.30 15.38
C ARG A 227 -27.89 -9.73 16.18
N ILE A 228 -26.71 -9.34 15.71
CA ILE A 228 -25.46 -9.63 16.40
C ILE A 228 -25.45 -8.78 17.67
N LEU A 229 -25.54 -9.47 18.82
CA LEU A 229 -25.26 -8.88 20.11
C LEU A 229 -23.77 -8.55 20.15
N ALA A 230 -23.45 -7.40 20.74
CA ALA A 230 -22.08 -6.94 20.87
C ALA A 230 -21.19 -8.05 21.42
N ILE A 231 -20.11 -8.36 20.71
CA ILE A 231 -19.10 -9.31 21.20
C ILE A 231 -18.14 -8.46 22.00
N ASP A 232 -17.93 -8.82 23.27
CA ASP A 232 -17.01 -8.11 24.15
C ASP A 232 -15.66 -7.98 23.45
N GLN A 233 -15.33 -6.76 23.02
CA GLN A 233 -14.08 -6.49 22.32
C GLN A 233 -12.96 -6.82 23.29
N LYS A 234 -12.14 -7.81 22.95
CA LYS A 234 -10.84 -7.96 23.61
C LYS A 234 -10.06 -6.68 23.34
N ILE A 235 -10.03 -5.80 24.33
CA ILE A 235 -9.13 -4.65 24.35
C ILE A 235 -7.73 -5.23 24.19
N ALA A 236 -7.05 -4.86 23.11
CA ALA A 236 -5.64 -5.17 22.97
C ALA A 236 -4.90 -4.40 24.06
N GLU A 237 -4.46 -5.12 25.09
CA GLU A 237 -3.60 -4.57 26.12
C GLU A 237 -2.18 -4.49 25.55
N ILE A 238 -1.68 -3.27 25.41
CA ILE A 238 -0.30 -3.04 25.00
C ILE A 238 0.51 -3.00 26.28
N ASP A 239 1.24 -4.08 26.55
CA ASP A 239 2.20 -4.11 27.63
C ASP A 239 3.47 -3.35 27.22
N LEU A 240 3.73 -2.25 27.91
CA LEU A 240 4.92 -1.41 27.72
C LEU A 240 5.97 -1.64 28.81
N GLU A 241 5.66 -2.44 29.83
CA GLU A 241 6.48 -2.65 31.02
C GLU A 241 7.20 -4.00 31.00
N SER A 242 6.69 -4.97 30.24
CA SER A 242 7.38 -6.25 30.01
C SER A 242 8.70 -6.06 29.28
N ASP A 243 9.78 -6.56 29.89
CA ASP A 243 11.06 -6.77 29.21
C ASP A 243 10.86 -7.85 28.13
N PHE A 244 10.79 -7.42 26.87
CA PHE A 244 10.80 -8.34 25.74
C PHE A 244 12.24 -8.76 25.45
N ASP A 245 12.58 -10.01 25.76
CA ASP A 245 13.84 -10.67 25.36
C ASP A 245 13.88 -11.00 23.85
N ALA A 246 13.29 -10.16 23.01
CA ALA A 246 13.38 -10.29 21.56
C ALA A 246 14.64 -9.53 21.08
N PRO A 247 15.61 -10.19 20.43
CA PRO A 247 16.75 -9.48 19.88
C PRO A 247 16.27 -8.47 18.85
N ILE A 248 16.76 -7.23 18.93
CA ILE A 248 16.52 -6.22 17.90
C ILE A 248 17.07 -6.78 16.57
N PRO A 249 16.29 -6.73 15.47
CA PRO A 249 16.77 -7.19 14.18
C PRO A 249 18.05 -6.42 13.79
N PRO A 250 18.98 -7.02 13.04
CA PRO A 250 20.19 -6.33 12.58
C PRO A 250 19.88 -5.00 11.88
N VAL A 251 20.23 -3.88 12.51
CA VAL A 251 20.01 -2.53 11.94
C VAL A 251 21.26 -2.07 11.21
N GLY A 252 21.08 -1.51 10.02
CA GLY A 252 22.15 -0.91 9.22
C GLY A 252 21.71 0.35 8.50
N LEU A 253 22.67 1.03 7.88
CA LEU A 253 22.45 2.24 7.08
C LEU A 253 23.12 2.09 5.72
N SER A 254 22.57 2.71 4.68
CA SER A 254 23.29 2.84 3.41
C SER A 254 24.51 3.75 3.56
N VAL A 255 25.58 3.43 2.85
CA VAL A 255 26.74 4.32 2.70
C VAL A 255 26.32 5.66 2.10
N ALA A 256 27.07 6.71 2.41
CA ALA A 256 26.75 8.05 1.95
C ALA A 256 26.80 8.16 0.41
N SER A 257 25.78 8.79 -0.17
CA SER A 257 25.57 8.81 -1.62
C SER A 257 26.57 9.67 -2.40
N HIS A 258 27.28 10.59 -1.72
CA HIS A 258 28.32 11.43 -2.33
C HIS A 258 29.59 10.63 -2.69
N GLY A 259 29.76 9.41 -2.15
CA GLY A 259 30.85 8.51 -2.52
C GLY A 259 32.25 8.96 -2.07
N GLU A 260 32.31 9.89 -1.11
CA GLU A 260 33.56 10.37 -0.53
C GLU A 260 33.81 9.69 0.82
N ALA A 261 35.06 9.74 1.29
CA ALA A 261 35.40 9.31 2.64
C ALA A 261 34.68 10.17 3.68
N LEU A 262 34.15 9.53 4.73
CA LEU A 262 33.54 10.24 5.85
C LEU A 262 34.62 10.89 6.71
N SER A 263 34.30 12.06 7.25
CA SER A 263 35.12 12.73 8.25
C SER A 263 35.16 11.94 9.57
N GLU A 264 36.19 12.19 10.38
CA GLU A 264 36.29 11.58 11.72
C GLU A 264 35.09 11.88 12.62
N ILE A 265 34.47 13.05 12.46
CA ILE A 265 33.27 13.44 13.22
C ILE A 265 32.09 12.55 12.81
N GLU A 266 31.87 12.36 11.52
CA GLU A 266 30.80 11.49 11.00
C GLU A 266 31.00 10.04 11.43
N LEU A 267 32.23 9.52 11.32
CA LEU A 267 32.59 8.17 11.78
C LEU A 267 32.38 8.00 13.29
N ALA A 268 32.74 9.01 14.09
CA ALA A 268 32.51 8.99 15.53
C ALA A 268 31.01 8.95 15.89
N HIS A 269 30.15 9.65 15.13
CA HIS A 269 28.71 9.58 15.32
C HIS A 269 28.15 8.20 14.93
N LEU A 270 28.59 7.63 13.81
CA LEU A 270 28.14 6.32 13.34
C LEU A 270 28.54 5.18 14.30
N ARG A 271 29.74 5.22 14.88
CA ARG A 271 30.19 4.25 15.88
C ARG A 271 29.24 4.13 17.08
N ARG A 272 28.63 5.23 17.50
CA ARG A 272 27.70 5.27 18.65
C ARG A 272 26.37 4.59 18.39
N LEU A 273 26.03 4.34 17.12
CA LEU A 273 24.78 3.68 16.74
C LEU A 273 24.87 2.15 16.81
N HIS A 274 26.09 1.59 16.96
CA HIS A 274 26.31 0.13 17.00
C HIS A 274 25.63 -0.62 15.84
N LEU A 275 25.75 -0.07 14.62
CA LEU A 275 25.17 -0.64 13.42
C LEU A 275 25.73 -2.04 13.16
N ASN A 276 24.86 -2.97 12.77
CA ASN A 276 25.27 -4.30 12.33
C ASN A 276 26.02 -4.24 10.99
N HIS A 277 25.55 -3.41 10.07
CA HIS A 277 26.13 -3.28 8.74
C HIS A 277 25.98 -1.87 8.15
N LEU A 278 26.86 -1.55 7.20
CA LEU A 278 26.61 -0.54 6.19
C LEU A 278 26.17 -1.23 4.89
N ARG A 279 25.18 -0.67 4.20
CA ARG A 279 24.75 -1.16 2.88
C ARG A 279 25.48 -0.39 1.77
N VAL A 280 26.10 -1.11 0.84
CA VAL A 280 26.70 -0.55 -0.37
C VAL A 280 26.08 -1.16 -1.62
N ASP A 281 25.73 -0.30 -2.58
CA ASP A 281 25.15 -0.69 -3.85
C ASP A 281 26.25 -0.68 -4.94
N LEU A 282 26.54 -1.87 -5.48
CA LEU A 282 27.61 -2.11 -6.44
C LEU A 282 27.05 -2.53 -7.79
N CYS A 283 27.16 -1.64 -8.78
CA CYS A 283 26.89 -1.96 -10.18
C CYS A 283 28.12 -2.61 -10.81
N LEU A 284 28.14 -3.95 -10.91
CA LEU A 284 29.35 -4.69 -11.27
C LEU A 284 29.78 -4.49 -12.73
N GLY A 285 28.85 -4.09 -13.60
CA GLY A 285 29.17 -3.67 -14.97
C GLY A 285 29.92 -2.32 -15.05
N GLN A 286 29.99 -1.55 -13.96
CA GLN A 286 30.65 -0.24 -13.94
C GLN A 286 32.10 -0.35 -13.43
N ARG A 287 33.05 0.27 -14.13
CA ARG A 287 34.50 0.17 -13.82
C ARG A 287 34.89 0.57 -12.38
N HIS A 288 34.11 1.41 -11.73
CA HIS A 288 34.44 2.02 -10.44
C HIS A 288 33.81 1.30 -9.24
N TRP A 289 33.17 0.14 -9.42
CA TRP A 289 32.56 -0.59 -8.30
C TRP A 289 33.59 -1.02 -7.24
N ARG A 290 34.83 -1.33 -7.65
CA ARG A 290 35.92 -1.74 -6.73
C ARG A 290 36.30 -0.62 -5.75
N ALA A 291 36.47 0.60 -6.25
CA ALA A 291 36.74 1.77 -5.41
C ALA A 291 35.58 2.06 -4.44
N LYS A 292 34.32 1.91 -4.89
CA LYS A 292 33.15 2.03 -4.02
C LYS A 292 33.14 0.98 -2.91
N TYR A 293 33.49 -0.26 -3.24
CA TYR A 293 33.62 -1.34 -2.26
C TYR A 293 34.72 -1.03 -1.24
N GLU A 294 35.91 -0.60 -1.69
CA GLU A 294 37.03 -0.29 -0.80
C GLU A 294 36.67 0.80 0.22
N ILE A 295 36.08 1.90 -0.24
CA ILE A 295 35.61 3.00 0.65
C ILE A 295 34.58 2.48 1.65
N ALA A 296 33.59 1.69 1.19
CA ALA A 296 32.56 1.15 2.06
C ALA A 296 33.14 0.17 3.09
N ALA A 297 34.09 -0.69 2.68
CA ALA A 297 34.73 -1.67 3.55
C ALA A 297 35.59 -0.98 4.62
N GLU A 298 36.35 0.05 4.25
CA GLU A 298 37.12 0.85 5.20
C GLU A 298 36.21 1.54 6.21
N GLN A 299 35.12 2.17 5.76
CA GLN A 299 34.15 2.83 6.65
C GLN A 299 33.48 1.84 7.59
N ALA A 300 33.02 0.70 7.08
CA ALA A 300 32.37 -0.34 7.88
C ALA A 300 33.32 -0.89 8.96
N ALA A 301 34.56 -1.23 8.58
CA ALA A 301 35.58 -1.69 9.53
C ALA A 301 35.88 -0.63 10.60
N THR A 302 35.98 0.64 10.18
CA THR A 302 36.28 1.78 11.05
C THR A 302 35.20 2.01 12.10
N ILE A 303 33.92 1.74 11.77
CA ILE A 303 32.81 1.86 12.73
C ILE A 303 32.47 0.55 13.46
N GLY A 304 33.16 -0.54 13.16
CA GLY A 304 32.89 -1.86 13.74
C GLY A 304 31.66 -2.58 13.16
N ALA A 305 31.19 -2.16 11.99
CA ALA A 305 30.08 -2.78 11.26
C ALA A 305 30.58 -3.76 10.19
N GLY A 306 29.70 -4.63 9.70
CA GLY A 306 29.94 -5.37 8.46
C GLY A 306 29.35 -4.66 7.23
N LEU A 307 29.29 -5.36 6.09
CA LEU A 307 28.70 -4.88 4.85
C LEU A 307 27.51 -5.74 4.43
N GLN A 308 26.40 -5.07 4.12
CA GLN A 308 25.38 -5.62 3.24
C GLN A 308 25.67 -5.12 1.82
N VAL A 309 25.84 -6.03 0.87
CA VAL A 309 26.21 -5.63 -0.49
C VAL A 309 25.04 -5.89 -1.43
N ALA A 310 24.54 -4.84 -2.08
CA ALA A 310 23.58 -4.96 -3.16
C ALA A 310 24.32 -5.04 -4.50
N LEU A 311 24.31 -6.21 -5.13
CA LEU A 311 24.99 -6.49 -6.39
C LEU A 311 24.01 -6.28 -7.55
N PHE A 312 24.28 -5.29 -8.40
CA PHE A 312 23.54 -5.07 -9.63
C PHE A 312 24.32 -5.67 -10.80
N LEU A 313 23.79 -6.77 -11.33
CA LEU A 313 24.39 -7.59 -12.38
C LEU A 313 23.93 -7.14 -13.77
N THR A 314 24.80 -7.36 -14.74
CA THR A 314 24.46 -7.31 -16.17
C THR A 314 24.26 -8.72 -16.73
N ASP A 315 24.04 -8.84 -18.04
CA ASP A 315 24.02 -10.14 -18.73
C ASP A 315 25.35 -10.93 -18.57
N ASN A 316 26.43 -10.29 -18.12
CA ASN A 316 27.72 -10.91 -17.82
C ASN A 316 27.86 -11.38 -16.34
N ALA A 317 26.74 -11.54 -15.64
CA ALA A 317 26.63 -11.89 -14.22
C ALA A 317 27.64 -12.92 -13.71
N ARG A 318 27.89 -14.01 -14.45
CA ARG A 318 28.81 -15.08 -14.02
C ARG A 318 30.25 -14.57 -13.85
N GLN A 319 30.75 -13.76 -14.77
CA GLN A 319 32.10 -13.21 -14.65
C GLN A 319 32.14 -12.13 -13.57
N GLU A 320 31.12 -11.28 -13.52
CA GLU A 320 31.00 -10.21 -12.52
C GLU A 320 31.00 -10.75 -11.07
N LEU A 321 30.29 -11.85 -10.82
CA LEU A 321 30.25 -12.49 -9.51
C LEU A 321 31.58 -13.16 -9.12
N LYS A 322 32.32 -13.70 -10.09
CA LYS A 322 33.67 -14.23 -9.86
C LYS A 322 34.65 -13.09 -9.51
N ASP A 323 34.65 -12.04 -10.32
CA ASP A 323 35.42 -10.83 -10.09
C ASP A 323 35.13 -10.23 -8.69
N PHE A 324 33.86 -10.20 -8.30
CA PHE A 324 33.43 -9.76 -6.98
C PHE A 324 34.06 -10.63 -5.89
N ARG A 325 33.87 -11.96 -5.95
CA ARG A 325 34.41 -12.91 -4.97
C ARG A 325 35.92 -12.84 -4.82
N GLU A 326 36.64 -12.63 -5.92
CA GLU A 326 38.10 -12.51 -5.91
C GLU A 326 38.61 -11.19 -5.31
N THR A 327 37.77 -10.15 -5.32
CA THR A 327 38.17 -8.80 -4.86
C THR A 327 37.84 -8.55 -3.39
N VAL A 328 36.72 -9.08 -2.88
CA VAL A 328 36.21 -8.71 -1.55
C VAL A 328 36.80 -9.54 -0.41
N ASP A 329 36.97 -8.91 0.75
CA ASP A 329 37.18 -9.61 2.02
C ASP A 329 35.85 -10.20 2.50
N SER A 330 35.70 -11.52 2.48
CA SER A 330 34.48 -12.19 2.92
C SER A 330 34.18 -11.97 4.40
N LYS A 331 35.17 -11.65 5.25
CA LYS A 331 34.97 -11.50 6.70
C LYS A 331 34.11 -10.29 7.06
N ILE A 332 34.11 -9.26 6.22
CA ILE A 332 33.30 -8.05 6.45
C ILE A 332 31.89 -8.18 5.88
N ILE A 333 31.65 -9.10 4.93
CA ILE A 333 30.34 -9.28 4.31
C ILE A 333 29.38 -9.96 5.31
N ARG A 334 28.19 -9.38 5.48
CA ARG A 334 27.10 -9.92 6.31
C ARG A 334 25.98 -10.54 5.49
N SER A 335 25.71 -9.95 4.32
CA SER A 335 24.68 -10.42 3.40
C SER A 335 24.88 -9.83 2.02
N CYS A 336 24.46 -10.56 0.99
CA CYS A 336 24.40 -10.09 -0.38
C CYS A 336 22.95 -10.05 -0.87
N LEU A 337 22.54 -8.90 -1.42
CA LEU A 337 21.33 -8.75 -2.20
C LEU A 337 21.71 -8.81 -3.68
N VAL A 338 20.94 -9.51 -4.51
CA VAL A 338 21.26 -9.73 -5.92
C VAL A 338 20.16 -9.13 -6.76
N PHE A 339 20.54 -8.27 -7.70
CA PHE A 339 19.67 -7.58 -8.64
C PHE A 339 20.20 -7.72 -10.07
N HIS A 340 19.33 -7.55 -11.06
CA HIS A 340 19.71 -7.52 -12.47
C HIS A 340 19.24 -6.20 -13.08
N GLU A 341 20.10 -5.49 -13.81
CA GLU A 341 19.85 -4.11 -14.26
C GLU A 341 18.64 -3.97 -15.21
N ARG A 342 18.26 -5.07 -15.88
CA ARG A 342 17.17 -5.10 -16.85
C ARG A 342 15.86 -5.71 -16.32
N GLU A 343 15.84 -6.16 -15.07
CA GLU A 343 14.68 -6.80 -14.48
C GLU A 343 14.10 -5.94 -13.35
N SER A 344 12.78 -5.78 -13.32
CA SER A 344 12.08 -5.10 -12.22
C SER A 344 12.05 -5.93 -10.94
N SER A 345 12.25 -7.24 -11.05
CA SER A 345 12.37 -8.20 -9.95
C SER A 345 13.34 -9.31 -10.36
N THR A 346 14.25 -9.67 -9.48
CA THR A 346 15.31 -10.64 -9.79
C THR A 346 14.76 -12.04 -10.01
N SER A 347 14.98 -12.58 -11.21
CA SER A 347 14.61 -13.94 -11.56
C SER A 347 15.41 -14.99 -10.78
N GLU A 348 14.83 -16.19 -10.62
CA GLU A 348 15.44 -17.30 -9.88
C GLU A 348 16.82 -17.69 -10.45
N GLN A 349 17.04 -17.49 -11.74
CA GLN A 349 18.30 -17.79 -12.42
C GLN A 349 19.48 -17.02 -11.80
N TRP A 350 19.32 -15.73 -11.52
CA TRP A 350 20.39 -14.91 -10.95
C TRP A 350 20.66 -15.28 -9.49
N LEU A 351 19.62 -15.60 -8.73
CA LEU A 351 19.76 -16.09 -7.35
C LEU A 351 20.50 -17.43 -7.31
N LYS A 352 20.19 -18.36 -8.23
CA LYS A 352 20.92 -19.64 -8.35
C LYS A 352 22.39 -19.42 -8.70
N THR A 353 22.66 -18.55 -9.67
CA THR A 353 24.03 -18.23 -10.10
C THR A 353 24.85 -17.58 -8.99
N ALA A 354 24.26 -16.63 -8.25
CA ALA A 354 24.91 -16.01 -7.11
C ALA A 354 25.17 -16.99 -5.97
N LYS A 355 24.21 -17.88 -5.64
CA LYS A 355 24.41 -18.95 -4.65
C LYS A 355 25.55 -19.89 -5.04
N GLU A 356 25.64 -20.28 -6.32
CA GLU A 356 26.72 -21.13 -6.83
C GLU A 356 28.09 -20.44 -6.68
N LEU A 357 28.19 -19.17 -7.08
CA LEU A 357 29.47 -18.48 -7.18
C LEU A 357 29.92 -17.79 -5.90
N LEU A 358 29.00 -17.43 -5.01
CA LEU A 358 29.27 -16.76 -3.73
C LEU A 358 29.08 -17.71 -2.53
N ASP A 359 29.07 -19.02 -2.75
CA ASP A 359 28.97 -19.98 -1.64
C ASP A 359 30.16 -19.83 -0.66
N GLY A 360 29.84 -19.79 0.64
CA GLY A 360 30.80 -19.60 1.73
C GLY A 360 31.28 -18.16 1.94
N LEU A 361 30.66 -17.18 1.27
CA LEU A 361 30.89 -15.74 1.46
C LEU A 361 30.03 -15.17 2.59
#